data_AF-A0A3P7S478-F1
#
_entry.id   AF-A0A3P7S478-F1
#
_cell.length_a   1.000
_cell.length_b   1.000
_cell.length_c   1.000
_cell.angle_alpha   90.00
_cell.angle_beta   90.00
_cell.angle_gamma   90.00
#
_symmetry.space_group_name_H-M   'P 1'
#
loop_
_entity.id
_entity.type
_entity.pdbx_description
1 polymer ?
#
loop_
_entity_poly.entity_id
_entity_poly.type
_entity_poly.pdbx_seq_one_letter_code
_entity_poly.pdbx_strand_id
1 'polypeptide(L)' 'MQKFGCPEYFTRMVRQLHDGIMARVTDNGTVSEAFAVTNGVKQDCVLAPILFSLMFSAMLMDAYRDERPGIPIN' A
#
# COMPACT_ATOMS: atom_id res chain seq x y z
N MET A 1 9.10 1.86 -1.92
CA MET A 1 8.88 1.10 -3.16
C MET A 1 10.14 0.97 -4.02
N GLN A 2 10.97 2.01 -4.16
CA GLN A 2 12.18 1.97 -5.00
C GLN A 2 13.15 0.83 -4.65
N LYS A 3 13.40 0.56 -3.36
CA LYS A 3 14.27 -0.56 -2.92
C LYS A 3 13.81 -1.94 -3.40
N PHE A 4 12.54 -2.06 -3.79
CA PHE A 4 11.92 -3.27 -4.32
C PHE A 4 11.76 -3.25 -5.85
N GLY A 5 12.45 -2.32 -6.54
CA GLY A 5 12.47 -2.25 -8.01
C GLY A 5 11.34 -1.41 -8.63
N CYS A 6 10.51 -0.75 -7.82
CA CYS A 6 9.46 0.12 -8.35
C CYS A 6 10.06 1.41 -8.94
N PRO A 7 9.72 1.80 -10.19
CA PRO A 7 10.22 3.02 -10.79
C PRO A 7 9.87 4.28 -9.98
N GLU A 8 10.77 5.27 -9.98
CA GLU A 8 10.54 6.53 -9.27
C GLU A 8 9.29 7.27 -9.78
N TYR A 9 9.06 7.26 -11.09
CA TYR A 9 7.89 7.92 -11.69
C TYR A 9 6.58 7.31 -11.18
N PHE A 10 6.55 6.01 -10.92
CA PHE A 10 5.37 5.32 -10.38
C PHE A 10 5.11 5.76 -8.95
N THR A 11 6.16 5.84 -8.11
CA THR A 11 6.05 6.34 -6.73
C THR A 11 5.56 7.79 -6.72
N ARG A 12 6.03 8.62 -7.65
CA ARG A 12 5.57 10.01 -7.81
C ARG A 12 4.10 10.09 -8.21
N MET A 13 3.65 9.23 -9.12
CA MET A 13 2.26 9.19 -9.57
C MET A 13 1.31 8.78 -8.42
N VAL A 14 1.69 7.78 -7.63
CA VAL A 14 0.94 7.38 -6.42
C VAL A 14 0.83 8.54 -5.43
N ARG A 15 1.94 9.26 -5.18
CA ARG A 15 1.94 10.45 -4.32
C ARG A 15 1.02 11.54 -4.83
N GLN A 16 1.04 11.85 -6.13
CA GLN A 16 0.12 12.84 -6.71
C GLN A 16 -1.36 12.46 -6.56
N LEU A 17 -1.67 11.16 -6.54
CA LEU A 17 -3.03 10.66 -6.36
C LEU A 17 -3.46 10.58 -4.90
N HIS A 18 -2.54 10.67 -3.94
CA HIS A 18 -2.80 10.39 -2.51
C HIS A 18 -2.54 11.60 -1.61
N ASP A 19 -1.50 12.38 -1.90
CA ASP A 19 -1.09 13.54 -1.12
C ASP A 19 -2.21 14.61 -1.12
N GLY A 20 -2.51 15.15 0.06
CA GLY A 20 -3.54 16.18 0.23
C GLY A 20 -4.98 15.65 0.22
N ILE A 21 -5.20 14.33 0.11
CA ILE A 21 -6.53 13.76 0.32
C ILE A 21 -6.96 13.96 1.78
N MET A 22 -8.13 14.58 1.93
CA MET A 22 -8.87 14.63 3.18
C MET A 22 -10.00 13.60 3.13
N ALA A 23 -10.07 12.71 4.11
CA ALA A 23 -11.10 11.70 4.21
C ALA A 23 -12.09 12.01 5.33
N ARG A 24 -13.30 11.46 5.18
CA ARG A 24 -14.32 11.39 6.22
C ARG A 24 -14.80 9.95 6.28
N VAL A 25 -15.07 9.46 7.48
CA VAL A 25 -15.62 8.11 7.68
C VAL A 25 -17.07 8.25 8.11
N THR A 26 -17.95 7.52 7.44
CA THR A 26 -19.33 7.34 7.88
C THR A 26 -19.43 6.01 8.60
N ASP A 27 -19.78 6.05 9.87
CA ASP A 27 -20.03 4.87 10.69
C ASP A 27 -21.40 4.99 11.36
N ASN A 28 -22.24 3.98 11.16
CA ASN A 28 -23.60 3.91 11.70
C ASN A 28 -24.42 5.23 11.55
N GLY A 29 -24.31 5.88 10.38
CA GLY A 29 -25.00 7.14 10.07
C GLY A 29 -24.33 8.41 10.62
N THR A 30 -23.26 8.28 11.41
CA THR A 30 -22.46 9.42 11.90
C THR A 30 -21.28 9.65 10.98
N VAL A 31 -21.04 10.91 10.58
CA VAL A 31 -19.91 11.27 9.70
C VAL A 31 -18.85 11.99 10.51
N SER A 32 -17.61 11.53 10.45
CA SER A 32 -16.47 12.17 11.11
C SER A 32 -16.19 13.58 10.55
N GLU A 33 -15.38 14.34 11.29
CA GLU A 33 -14.66 15.48 10.71
C GLU A 33 -13.70 15.01 9.61
N ALA A 34 -13.33 15.93 8.73
CA ALA A 34 -12.35 15.65 7.68
C ALA A 34 -10.95 15.56 8.29
N PHE A 35 -10.23 14.49 7.98
CA PHE A 35 -8.85 14.28 8.43
C PHE A 35 -7.93 13.98 7.26
N ALA A 36 -6.66 14.37 7.38
CA ALA A 36 -5.66 14.08 6.37
C ALA A 36 -5.37 12.57 6.32
N VAL A 37 -5.43 12.00 5.11
CA VAL A 37 -5.08 10.59 4.91
C VAL A 37 -3.56 10.47 4.92
N THR A 38 -3.02 9.98 6.03
CA THR A 38 -1.57 9.71 6.17
C THR A 38 -1.21 8.27 5.89
N ASN A 39 -2.19 7.37 5.90
CA ASN A 39 -2.05 5.95 5.62
C ASN A 39 -3.34 5.40 4.98
N GLY A 40 -3.24 4.22 4.37
CA GLY A 40 -4.38 3.55 3.75
C GLY A 40 -4.94 4.27 2.52
N VAL A 41 -6.03 3.72 1.98
CA VAL A 41 -6.75 4.22 0.82
C VAL A 41 -8.24 4.06 1.05
N LYS A 42 -9.07 4.81 0.31
CA LYS A 42 -10.52 4.69 0.42
C LYS A 42 -10.97 3.26 0.08
N GLN A 43 -11.90 2.70 0.85
CA GLN A 43 -12.59 1.47 0.49
C GLN A 43 -13.29 1.67 -0.87
N ASP A 44 -13.24 0.63 -1.71
CA ASP A 44 -13.68 0.65 -3.11
C ASP A 44 -12.92 1.61 -4.05
N CYS A 45 -11.74 2.08 -3.63
CA CYS A 45 -10.83 2.76 -4.55
C CYS A 45 -10.21 1.73 -5.52
N VAL A 46 -10.28 2.00 -6.82
CA VAL A 46 -9.59 1.18 -7.85
C VAL A 46 -8.07 1.09 -7.61
N LEU A 47 -7.49 2.07 -6.92
CA LEU A 47 -6.07 2.08 -6.57
C LEU A 47 -5.74 1.12 -5.41
N ALA A 48 -6.74 0.76 -4.59
CA ALA A 48 -6.55 -0.11 -3.44
C ALA A 48 -6.01 -1.51 -3.78
N PRO A 49 -6.58 -2.27 -4.73
CA PRO A 49 -6.02 -3.57 -5.11
C PRO A 49 -4.61 -3.44 -5.71
N ILE A 50 -4.33 -2.39 -6.48
CA ILE A 50 -3.01 -2.16 -7.08
C ILE A 50 -1.95 -1.94 -5.99
N LEU A 51 -2.23 -1.03 -5.05
CA LEU A 51 -1.30 -0.74 -3.95
C LEU A 51 -1.14 -1.93 -3.00
N PHE A 52 -2.22 -2.68 -2.75
CA PHE A 52 -2.15 -3.90 -1.96
C PHE A 52 -1.23 -4.93 -2.62
N SER A 53 -1.43 -5.25 -3.90
CA SER A 53 -0.57 -6.18 -4.65
C SER A 53 0.89 -5.74 -4.62
N LEU A 54 1.16 -4.44 -4.81
CA LEU A 54 2.52 -3.91 -4.77
C LEU A 54 3.18 -4.03 -3.38
N MET A 55 2.45 -3.73 -2.31
CA MET A 55 2.93 -3.91 -0.94
C MET A 55 3.16 -5.39 -0.62
N PHE A 56 2.25 -6.26 -1.05
CA PHE A 56 2.39 -7.70 -0.87
C PHE A 56 3.60 -8.25 -1.61
N SER A 57 3.81 -7.88 -2.88
CA SER A 57 5.01 -8.25 -3.64
C SER A 57 6.30 -7.74 -2.98
N ALA A 58 6.28 -6.52 -2.45
CA ALA A 58 7.41 -5.97 -1.70
C ALA A 58 7.70 -6.77 -0.42
N MET A 59 6.67 -7.13 0.34
CA MET A 59 6.79 -7.97 1.54
C MET A 59 7.33 -9.36 1.22
N LEU A 60 6.83 -10.00 0.15
CA LEU A 60 7.34 -11.29 -0.30
C LEU A 60 8.80 -11.17 -0.72
N MET A 61 9.14 -10.18 -1.55
CA MET A 61 10.54 -9.95 -1.92
C MET A 61 11.42 -9.81 -0.69
N ASP A 62 11.00 -9.04 0.32
CA ASP A 62 11.74 -8.86 1.58
C ASP A 62 11.90 -10.20 2.34
N ALA A 63 10.82 -10.96 2.50
CA ALA A 63 10.84 -12.25 3.19
C ALA A 63 11.73 -13.29 2.48
N TYR A 64 11.71 -13.30 1.14
CA TYR A 64 12.51 -14.18 0.30
C TYR A 64 13.97 -13.71 0.14
N ARG A 65 14.33 -12.46 0.47
CA ARG A 65 15.70 -11.94 0.29
C ARG A 65 16.73 -12.67 1.14
N ASP A 66 16.33 -13.11 2.34
CA ASP A 66 17.18 -13.78 3.30
C ASP A 66 16.85 -15.28 3.45
N GLU A 67 16.15 -15.86 2.47
CA GLU A 67 15.89 -17.30 2.48
C GLU A 67 17.21 -18.08 2.45
N ARG A 68 17.54 -18.67 3.60
CA ARG A 68 18.51 -19.74 3.69
C ARG A 68 17.94 -20.95 2.95
N PRO A 69 18.78 -21.81 2.33
CA PRO A 69 18.32 -23.07 1.76
C PRO A 69 17.44 -23.78 2.79
N GLY A 70 16.16 -23.98 2.45
CA GLY A 70 15.20 -24.60 3.36
C GLY A 70 15.71 -25.95 3.85
N ILE A 71 15.26 -26.37 5.04
CA ILE A 71 15.64 -27.68 5.57
C ILE A 71 14.97 -28.75 4.69
N PRO A 72 15.72 -29.60 3.97
CA PRO A 72 15.13 -30.63 3.14
C PRO A 72 14.43 -31.66 4.02
N ILE A 73 13.16 -31.90 3.73
CA ILE A 73 12.38 -33.00 4.32
C ILE A 73 12.56 -34.25 3.46
N ASN A 74 13.64 -34.98 3.71
CA ASN A 74 13.88 -36.32 3.13
C ASN A 74 14.23 -37.31 4.24
#